data_AF-A0A0M4SR44-F1
#
_entry.id   AF-A0A0M4SR44-F1
#
_cell.length_a   1.000
_cell.length_b   1.000
_cell.length_c   1.000
_cell.angle_alpha   90.00
_cell.angle_beta   90.00
_cell.angle_gamma   90.00
#
_symmetry.space_group_name_H-M   'P 1'
#
loop_
_entity.id
_entity.type
_entity.pdbx_description
1 polymer ?
#
loop_
_entity_poly.entity_id
_entity_poly.type
_entity_poly.pdbx_seq_one_letter_code
_entity_poly.pdbx_strand_id
1 'polypeptide(L)'
;MSLQELKEQVCKLSVSDRLALVNAIIQSLQDIPQTENWQYLVARPHPWRKQLYIKGRKLLASTIWQDMMANQMSSEEAAENWDLPLSAIEEVINYCESHQELLKLEADEELYRLQVKGVSIESTNAA
;
A
#
# COMPACT_ATOMS: atom_id res chain seq x y z
N MET A 1 17.36 -10.54 28.22
CA MET A 1 18.49 -10.27 27.33
C MET A 1 18.36 -8.84 26.84
N SER A 2 19.38 -8.02 27.02
CA SER A 2 19.37 -6.62 26.57
C SER A 2 19.70 -6.53 25.07
N LEU A 3 19.32 -5.41 24.45
CA LEU A 3 19.59 -5.16 23.03
C LEU A 3 21.11 -5.07 22.74
N GLN A 4 21.89 -4.65 23.74
CA GLN A 4 23.35 -4.63 23.67
C GLN A 4 23.96 -6.03 23.71
N GLU A 5 23.47 -6.89 24.61
CA GLU A 5 23.92 -8.29 24.70
C GLU A 5 23.64 -9.06 23.41
N LEU A 6 22.50 -8.76 22.76
CA LEU A 6 22.11 -9.41 21.51
C LEU A 6 22.99 -8.96 20.35
N LYS A 7 23.34 -7.67 20.27
CA LYS A 7 24.29 -7.14 19.28
C LYS A 7 25.67 -7.78 19.42
N GLU A 8 26.17 -7.92 20.65
CA GLU A 8 27.47 -8.57 20.88
C GLU A 8 27.47 -10.05 20.48
N GLN A 9 26.37 -10.75 20.70
CA GLN A 9 26.25 -12.16 20.30
C GLN A 9 26.19 -12.31 18.78
N VAL A 10 25.45 -11.45 18.08
CA VAL A 10 25.40 -11.45 16.61
C VAL A 10 26.77 -11.13 16.00
N CYS A 11 27.54 -10.23 16.63
CA CYS A 11 28.92 -9.93 16.21
C CYS A 11 29.91 -11.08 16.41
N LYS A 12 29.56 -12.12 17.18
CA LYS A 12 30.38 -13.34 17.36
C LYS A 12 30.00 -14.46 16.37
N LEU A 13 28.89 -14.32 15.65
CA LEU A 13 28.45 -15.31 14.66
C LEU A 13 29.28 -15.23 13.37
N SER A 14 29.40 -16.37 12.68
CA SER A 14 29.95 -16.45 11.33
C SER A 14 29.07 -15.69 10.32
N VAL A 15 29.63 -15.32 9.17
CA VAL A 15 28.86 -14.63 8.11
C VAL A 15 27.64 -15.46 7.65
N SER A 16 27.80 -16.80 7.56
CA SER A 16 26.70 -17.70 7.17
C SER A 16 25.57 -17.70 8.19
N ASP A 17 25.91 -17.73 9.49
CA ASP A 17 24.90 -17.76 10.56
C ASP A 17 24.17 -16.42 10.68
N ARG A 18 24.88 -15.30 10.44
CA ARG A 18 24.24 -13.99 10.33
C ARG A 18 23.28 -13.92 9.15
N LEU A 19 23.65 -14.48 8.00
CA LEU A 19 22.79 -14.53 6.83
C LEU A 19 21.53 -15.38 7.10
N ALA A 20 21.71 -16.55 7.72
CA ALA A 20 20.60 -17.41 8.12
C ALA A 20 19.67 -16.71 9.12
N LEU A 21 20.22 -15.99 10.09
CA LEU A 21 19.46 -15.19 11.06
C LEU A 21 18.66 -14.07 10.38
N VAL A 22 19.28 -13.33 9.45
CA VAL A 22 18.59 -12.27 8.69
C VAL A 22 17.44 -12.87 7.87
N ASN A 23 17.67 -13.99 7.18
CA ASN A 23 16.61 -14.68 6.44
C ASN A 23 15.47 -15.15 7.34
N ALA A 24 15.78 -15.70 8.52
CA ALA A 24 14.77 -16.13 9.49
C ALA A 24 13.96 -14.93 10.04
N ILE A 25 14.62 -13.78 10.28
CA ILE A 25 13.93 -12.54 10.68
C ILE A 25 13.02 -12.06 9.56
N ILE A 26 13.51 -12.00 8.31
CA ILE A 26 12.69 -11.59 7.15
C ILE A 26 11.47 -12.50 7.01
N GLN A 27 11.63 -13.82 7.11
CA GLN A 27 10.53 -14.78 7.05
C GLN A 27 9.55 -14.59 8.22
N SER A 28 10.05 -14.39 9.44
CA SER A 28 9.19 -14.14 10.61
C SER A 28 8.42 -12.82 10.52
N LEU A 29 8.97 -11.81 9.83
CA LEU A 29 8.29 -10.53 9.59
C LEU A 29 7.31 -10.60 8.42
N GLN A 30 7.54 -11.48 7.44
CA GLN A 30 6.62 -11.74 6.32
C GLN A 30 5.31 -12.40 6.77
N ASP A 31 5.33 -13.15 7.87
CA ASP A 31 4.18 -13.81 8.48
C ASP A 31 3.52 -13.00 9.60
N ILE A 32 3.88 -11.74 9.82
CA ILE A 32 3.05 -10.86 10.66
C ILE A 32 1.84 -10.52 9.80
N PRO A 33 0.64 -11.06 10.07
CA PRO A 33 -0.53 -10.49 9.46
C PRO A 33 -0.60 -9.08 10.04
N GLN A 34 -0.35 -8.07 9.22
CA GLN A 34 -0.90 -6.75 9.49
C GLN A 34 -2.41 -6.97 9.43
N THR A 35 -3.01 -7.44 10.53
CA THR A 35 -4.45 -7.49 10.72
C THR A 35 -4.90 -6.06 10.91
N GLU A 36 -4.72 -5.26 9.88
CA GLU A 36 -5.53 -4.09 9.69
C GLU A 36 -6.93 -4.64 9.41
N ASN A 37 -7.74 -4.66 10.47
CA ASN A 37 -9.14 -5.07 10.43
C ASN A 37 -9.93 -4.01 9.68
N TRP A 38 -9.67 -3.90 8.38
CA TRP A 38 -10.34 -2.99 7.48
C TRP A 38 -11.83 -3.34 7.43
N GLN A 39 -12.67 -2.43 7.89
CA GLN A 39 -14.12 -2.64 7.94
C GLN A 39 -14.72 -2.46 6.56
N TYR A 40 -14.20 -1.52 5.76
CA TYR A 40 -14.70 -1.16 4.44
C TYR A 40 -13.76 -1.52 3.30
N LEU A 41 -12.49 -1.82 3.58
CA LEU A 41 -11.52 -2.23 2.56
C LEU A 41 -11.29 -3.75 2.52
N VAL A 42 -11.03 -4.27 1.32
CA VAL A 42 -10.77 -5.71 1.11
C VAL A 42 -9.77 -5.95 -0.02
N ALA A 43 -8.89 -6.91 0.19
CA ALA A 43 -8.02 -7.41 -0.86
C ALA A 43 -8.82 -8.22 -1.87
N ARG A 44 -8.52 -8.05 -3.16
CA ARG A 44 -9.10 -8.87 -4.22
C ARG A 44 -7.99 -9.54 -5.03
N PRO A 45 -8.20 -10.79 -5.50
CA PRO A 45 -7.24 -11.41 -6.42
C PRO A 45 -7.10 -10.55 -7.68
N HIS A 46 -5.88 -10.08 -7.94
CA HIS A 46 -5.53 -9.36 -9.15
C HIS A 46 -4.13 -9.81 -9.62
N PRO A 47 -3.85 -9.90 -10.94
CA PRO A 47 -2.59 -10.47 -11.43
C PRO A 47 -1.29 -9.77 -11.00
N TRP A 48 -1.36 -8.57 -10.43
CA TRP A 48 -0.16 -7.77 -10.09
C TRP A 48 -0.47 -6.69 -9.03
N ARG A 49 -1.63 -6.05 -9.12
CA ARG A 49 -2.15 -5.08 -8.14
C ARG A 49 -2.47 -5.73 -6.79
N LYS A 50 -2.07 -5.07 -5.71
CA LYS A 50 -2.29 -5.44 -4.30
C LYS A 50 -3.13 -4.42 -3.54
N GLN A 51 -3.39 -3.24 -4.11
CA GLN A 51 -4.27 -2.24 -3.52
C GLN A 51 -5.62 -2.80 -3.05
N LEU A 52 -6.10 -2.27 -1.93
CA LEU A 52 -7.42 -2.62 -1.39
C LEU A 52 -8.55 -1.92 -2.15
N TYR A 53 -9.68 -2.63 -2.21
CA TYR A 53 -10.92 -2.19 -2.82
C TYR A 53 -11.96 -1.90 -1.75
N ILE A 54 -12.90 -1.00 -2.05
CA ILE A 54 -14.12 -0.87 -1.26
C ILE A 54 -14.91 -2.20 -1.31
N LYS A 55 -15.28 -2.73 -0.15
CA LYS A 55 -16.10 -3.94 -0.03
C LYS A 55 -17.41 -3.78 -0.80
N GLY A 56 -17.76 -4.81 -1.57
CA GLY A 56 -18.97 -4.80 -2.40
C GLY A 56 -18.88 -3.93 -3.67
N ARG A 57 -17.80 -3.17 -3.88
CA ARG A 57 -17.60 -2.35 -5.09
C ARG A 57 -16.35 -2.76 -5.86
N LYS A 58 -16.30 -2.44 -7.16
CA LYS A 58 -15.09 -2.56 -8.00
C LYS A 58 -14.36 -1.21 -8.05
N LEU A 59 -14.15 -0.63 -6.86
CA LEU A 59 -13.58 0.70 -6.67
C LEU A 59 -12.35 0.59 -5.77
N LEU A 60 -11.21 1.15 -6.20
CA LEU A 60 -9.98 1.18 -5.43
C LEU A 60 -10.04 2.30 -4.38
N ALA A 61 -9.41 2.08 -3.22
CA ALA A 61 -9.27 3.13 -2.21
C ALA A 61 -8.49 4.35 -2.77
N SER A 62 -7.42 4.09 -3.52
CA SER A 62 -6.58 5.12 -4.13
C SER A 62 -7.34 6.04 -5.09
N THR A 63 -8.32 5.52 -5.84
CA THR A 63 -9.13 6.31 -6.77
C THR A 63 -9.93 7.37 -6.03
N ILE A 64 -10.55 7.00 -4.90
CA ILE A 64 -11.29 7.95 -4.07
C ILE A 64 -10.34 8.99 -3.49
N TRP A 65 -9.22 8.56 -2.92
CA TRP A 65 -8.24 9.46 -2.31
C TRP A 65 -7.63 10.45 -3.33
N GLN A 66 -7.27 9.98 -4.53
CA GLN A 66 -6.79 10.84 -5.62
C GLN A 66 -7.84 11.85 -6.08
N ASP A 67 -9.10 11.42 -6.21
CA ASP A 67 -10.22 12.29 -6.56
C ASP A 67 -10.46 13.37 -5.49
N MET A 68 -10.37 13.00 -4.20
CA MET A 68 -10.40 13.95 -3.09
C MET A 68 -9.29 14.99 -3.18
N MET A 69 -8.05 14.55 -3.43
CA MET A 69 -6.91 15.46 -3.54
C MET A 69 -7.02 16.38 -4.77
N ALA A 70 -7.45 15.85 -5.91
CA ALA A 70 -7.61 16.62 -7.15
C ALA A 70 -8.69 17.70 -7.02
N ASN A 71 -9.80 17.37 -6.36
CA ASN A 71 -10.94 18.28 -6.19
C ASN A 71 -10.94 19.05 -4.86
N GLN A 72 -9.95 18.83 -4.00
CA GLN A 72 -9.85 19.42 -2.65
C GLN A 72 -11.10 19.15 -1.79
N MET A 73 -11.70 17.97 -1.94
CA MET A 73 -12.93 17.60 -1.22
C MET A 73 -12.65 17.29 0.25
N SER A 74 -13.58 17.68 1.12
CA SER A 74 -13.63 17.20 2.50
C SER A 74 -14.05 15.72 2.56
N SER A 75 -13.87 15.09 3.73
CA SER A 75 -14.31 13.71 3.95
C SER A 75 -15.83 13.55 3.82
N GLU A 76 -16.60 14.54 4.26
CA GLU A 76 -18.06 14.59 4.15
C GLU A 76 -18.51 14.75 2.70
N GLU A 77 -17.90 15.68 1.96
CA GLU A 77 -18.20 15.88 0.53
C GLU A 77 -17.88 14.62 -0.28
N ALA A 78 -16.76 13.95 0.01
CA ALA A 78 -16.40 12.70 -0.63
C ALA A 78 -17.38 11.56 -0.28
N ALA A 79 -17.86 11.51 0.97
CA ALA A 79 -18.86 10.53 1.40
C ALA A 79 -20.17 10.69 0.61
N GLU A 80 -20.63 11.93 0.43
CA GLU A 80 -21.80 12.23 -0.41
C GLU A 80 -21.56 11.92 -1.89
N ASN A 81 -20.44 12.38 -2.46
CA ASN A 81 -20.11 12.22 -3.88
C ASN A 81 -19.99 10.74 -4.28
N TRP A 82 -19.31 9.94 -3.45
CA TRP A 82 -19.10 8.53 -3.73
C TRP A 82 -20.23 7.63 -3.21
N ASP A 83 -21.25 8.18 -2.55
CA ASP A 83 -22.32 7.43 -1.87
C ASP A 83 -21.74 6.37 -0.93
N LEU A 84 -20.87 6.79 -0.01
CA LEU A 84 -20.18 5.95 0.96
C LEU A 84 -20.36 6.50 2.37
N PRO A 85 -20.36 5.66 3.41
CA PRO A 85 -20.38 6.15 4.78
C PRO A 85 -19.08 6.90 5.08
N LEU A 86 -19.16 7.96 5.90
CA LEU A 86 -18.01 8.79 6.28
C LEU A 86 -16.85 7.95 6.84
N SER A 87 -17.16 6.94 7.65
CA SER A 87 -16.17 6.00 8.19
C SER A 87 -15.42 5.21 7.12
N ALA A 88 -16.01 4.94 5.95
CA ALA A 88 -15.31 4.31 4.84
C ALA A 88 -14.33 5.28 4.17
N ILE A 89 -14.69 6.57 4.09
CA ILE A 89 -13.80 7.61 3.55
C ILE A 89 -12.60 7.81 4.47
N GLU A 90 -12.82 7.91 5.79
CA GLU A 90 -11.73 7.98 6.78
C GLU A 90 -10.81 6.76 6.70
N GLU A 91 -11.39 5.55 6.54
CA GLU A 91 -10.61 4.32 6.36
C GLU A 91 -9.78 4.35 5.07
N VAL A 92 -10.34 4.87 3.97
CA VAL A 92 -9.63 5.09 2.70
C VAL A 92 -8.46 6.05 2.88
N ILE A 93 -8.66 7.20 3.55
CA ILE A 93 -7.61 8.19 3.79
C ILE A 93 -6.47 7.54 4.58
N ASN A 94 -6.80 6.90 5.71
CA ASN A 94 -5.81 6.24 6.57
C ASN A 94 -5.03 5.15 5.82
N TYR A 95 -5.72 4.35 5.00
CA TYR A 95 -5.08 3.34 4.16
C TYR A 95 -4.12 3.99 3.14
N CYS A 96 -4.56 5.00 2.41
CA CYS A 96 -3.75 5.64 1.37
C CYS A 96 -2.53 6.38 1.94
N GLU A 97 -2.68 7.04 3.09
CA GLU A 97 -1.58 7.72 3.78
C GLU A 97 -0.52 6.74 4.31
N SER A 98 -0.95 5.61 4.87
CA SER A 98 -0.05 4.57 5.38
C SER A 98 0.62 3.72 4.27
N HIS A 99 0.03 3.67 3.08
CA HIS A 99 0.48 2.81 1.97
C HIS A 99 0.99 3.57 0.74
N GLN A 100 1.45 4.82 0.88
CA GLN A 100 1.91 5.63 -0.26
C GLN A 100 3.00 4.97 -1.12
N GLU A 101 3.94 4.24 -0.50
CA GLU A 101 4.98 3.50 -1.24
C GLU A 101 4.39 2.42 -2.15
N LEU A 102 3.39 1.67 -1.66
CA LEU A 102 2.67 0.68 -2.46
C LEU A 102 1.96 1.34 -3.64
N LEU A 103 1.26 2.46 -3.39
CA LEU A 103 0.54 3.19 -4.44
C LEU A 103 1.49 3.66 -5.55
N LYS A 104 2.67 4.16 -5.17
CA LYS A 104 3.70 4.60 -6.11
C LYS A 104 4.24 3.44 -6.95
N LEU A 105 4.62 2.34 -6.31
CA LEU A 105 5.14 1.16 -7.00
C LEU A 105 4.13 0.59 -8.01
N GLU A 106 2.85 0.57 -7.64
CA GLU A 106 1.81 0.10 -8.54
C GLU A 106 1.52 1.07 -9.69
N ALA A 107 1.63 2.38 -9.47
CA ALA A 107 1.54 3.37 -10.53
C ALA A 107 2.70 3.20 -11.54
N ASP A 108 3.92 2.99 -11.06
CA ASP A 108 5.10 2.75 -11.90
C ASP A 108 4.94 1.45 -12.71
N GLU A 109 4.43 0.38 -12.09
CA GLU A 109 4.11 -0.89 -12.77
C GLU A 109 3.01 -0.72 -13.84
N GLU A 110 1.98 0.09 -13.56
CA GLU A 110 0.93 0.41 -14.53
C GLU A 110 1.49 1.16 -15.74
N LEU A 111 2.35 2.16 -15.51
CA LEU A 111 3.05 2.89 -16.57
C LEU A 111 3.90 1.95 -17.42
N TYR A 112 4.70 1.07 -16.80
CA TYR A 112 5.51 0.08 -17.51
C TYR A 112 4.64 -0.82 -18.40
N ARG A 113 3.53 -1.34 -17.85
CA ARG A 113 2.61 -2.20 -18.61
C ARG A 113 1.95 -1.47 -19.78
N LEU A 114 1.64 -0.20 -19.65
CA LEU A 114 1.09 0.63 -20.72
C LEU A 114 2.14 0.89 -21.82
N GLN A 115 3.38 1.20 -21.44
CA GLN A 115 4.50 1.37 -22.36
C GLN A 115 4.78 0.09 -23.16
N VAL A 116 4.81 -1.08 -22.50
CA VAL A 116 4.99 -2.38 -23.18
C VAL A 116 3.86 -2.67 -24.18
N LYS A 117 2.65 -2.16 -23.93
CA LYS A 117 1.51 -2.26 -24.85
C LYS A 117 1.54 -1.21 -25.97
N GLY A 118 2.55 -0.35 -26.02
CA GLY A 118 2.69 0.71 -27.02
C GLY A 118 1.78 1.91 -26.79
N VAL A 119 1.24 2.09 -25.58
CA VAL A 119 0.47 3.28 -25.22
C VAL A 119 1.44 4.43 -24.93
N SER A 120 1.41 5.47 -25.76
CA SER A 120 2.15 6.71 -25.50
C SER A 120 1.44 7.48 -24.38
N ILE A 121 2.08 7.59 -23.22
CA ILE A 121 1.61 8.44 -22.12
C ILE A 121 2.40 9.73 -22.25
N GLU A 122 1.91 10.67 -23.06
CA GLU A 122 2.48 12.01 -23.07
C GLU A 122 2.15 12.68 -21.73
N SER A 123 3.18 13.06 -20.96
CA SER A 123 3.00 13.97 -19.85
C SER A 123 2.67 15.34 -20.43
N THR A 124 1.40 15.71 -20.52
CA THR A 124 1.07 17.13 -20.61
C THR A 124 1.40 17.75 -19.25
N ASN A 125 2.67 18.11 -19.06
CA ASN A 125 3.05 19.12 -18.08
C ASN A 125 2.38 20.42 -18.55
N ALA A 126 1.14 20.66 -18.13
CA ALA A 126 0.50 21.95 -18.30
C ALA A 126 1.24 22.95 -17.41
N ALA A 127 1.87 23.91 -18.07
CA ALA A 127 2.62 25.03 -17.51
C ALA A 127 1.71 26.02 -16.76
#